data_AF-A0A2I0R3N3-F1
#
_entry.id   AF-A0A2I0R3N3-F1
#
_cell.length_a   1.000
_cell.length_b   1.000
_cell.length_c   1.000
_cell.angle_alpha   90.00
_cell.angle_beta   90.00
_cell.angle_gamma   90.00
#
_symmetry.space_group_name_H-M   'P 1'
#
loop_
_entity.id
_entity.type
_entity.pdbx_description
1 polymer ?
#
loop_
_entity_poly.entity_id
_entity_poly.type
_entity_poly.pdbx_seq_one_letter_code
_entity_poly.pdbx_strand_id
1 'polypeptide(L)'
;MKELLLSGLLATLFIGNINAQYNAVAKQNVITEDVNVEVYDESTQQTRIVKQEREVAADNFGNAEGNQYDLAVDGAFEGQTIAVLHLYTGEGFDFSLPNMALKEKGFSVYRWLNNPPSPEALDSALAKSCQLWIISSSVRKLNEEHAKVIKKYFDSGKGVYIWGDNLPYYADANYIAEYLIGNKMEGNIMGDQTVGLLRDGSKSGIMPNHLITTGLQNIYEGITIATIATHSELTPIIYGSQGNLVTAAYEKEGKRLLIDGGFTRLFIKWDTAGTVRYVKNAAAWLVNYERFGDAVLADEN
;
A
#
# COMPACT_ATOMS: atom_id res chain seq x y z
N MET A 1 -0.28 65.54 -4.72
CA MET A 1 0.95 64.74 -4.48
C MET A 1 0.65 63.73 -3.39
N LYS A 2 0.23 62.52 -3.77
CA LYS A 2 0.18 61.30 -2.93
C LYS A 2 -0.02 60.16 -3.92
N GLU A 3 1.10 59.59 -4.34
CA GLU A 3 1.13 58.36 -5.13
C GLU A 3 0.73 57.20 -4.22
N LEU A 4 -0.29 56.44 -4.62
CA LEU A 4 -0.63 55.17 -4.00
C LEU A 4 -0.08 54.08 -4.92
N LEU A 5 1.09 53.54 -4.55
CA LEU A 5 1.67 52.36 -5.18
C LEU A 5 0.81 51.14 -4.81
N LEU A 6 0.01 50.68 -5.77
CA LEU A 6 -0.71 49.41 -5.70
C LEU A 6 0.25 48.30 -6.12
N SER A 7 0.99 47.74 -5.17
CA SER A 7 1.77 46.52 -5.38
C SER A 7 0.81 45.33 -5.43
N GLY A 8 0.36 44.99 -6.63
CA GLY A 8 -0.35 43.74 -6.90
C GLY A 8 0.60 42.57 -6.71
N LEU A 9 0.53 41.94 -5.54
CA LEU A 9 1.18 40.67 -5.25
C LEU A 9 0.50 39.60 -6.15
N LEU A 10 1.14 39.28 -7.26
CA LEU A 10 0.75 38.16 -8.11
C LEU A 10 1.07 36.88 -7.32
N ALA A 11 0.09 36.37 -6.57
CA ALA A 11 0.16 35.03 -6.01
C ALA A 11 0.07 34.05 -7.17
N THR A 12 1.22 33.70 -7.75
CA THR A 12 1.36 32.52 -8.58
C THR A 12 1.02 31.32 -7.71
N LEU A 13 -0.19 30.79 -7.90
CA LEU A 13 -0.57 29.44 -7.50
C LEU A 13 0.47 28.48 -8.07
N PHE A 14 1.42 28.06 -7.23
CA PHE A 14 2.15 26.83 -7.46
C PHE A 14 1.13 25.69 -7.36
N ILE A 15 0.48 25.37 -8.49
CA ILE A 15 -0.04 24.04 -8.71
C ILE A 15 1.21 23.18 -8.94
N GLY A 16 1.92 22.87 -7.85
CA GLY A 16 2.96 21.86 -7.85
C GLY A 16 2.35 20.56 -8.36
N ASN A 17 3.06 19.88 -9.25
CA ASN A 17 2.62 18.65 -9.88
C ASN A 17 2.18 17.63 -8.81
N ILE A 18 0.87 17.53 -8.55
CA ILE A 18 0.27 16.48 -7.71
C ILE A 18 0.62 15.07 -8.27
N ASN A 19 1.08 15.01 -9.53
CA ASN A 19 1.51 13.79 -10.23
C ASN A 19 3.02 13.46 -10.16
N ALA A 20 3.86 14.22 -9.43
CA ALA A 20 5.30 13.94 -9.43
C ALA A 20 5.66 12.60 -8.75
N GLN A 21 4.83 12.13 -7.82
CA GLN A 21 5.15 10.96 -7.00
C GLN A 21 4.62 9.63 -7.53
N TYR A 22 3.59 9.65 -8.37
CA TYR A 22 3.02 8.44 -8.96
C TYR A 22 3.47 8.26 -10.40
N ASN A 23 3.75 7.00 -10.77
CA ASN A 23 4.05 6.67 -12.15
C ASN A 23 2.81 6.90 -13.05
N ALA A 24 3.05 7.16 -14.34
CA ALA A 24 1.99 7.38 -15.32
C ALA A 24 1.04 6.18 -15.47
N VAL A 25 1.47 5.00 -15.02
CA VAL A 25 0.72 3.75 -15.05
C VAL A 25 -0.22 3.56 -13.84
N ALA A 26 -0.33 4.55 -12.95
CA ALA A 26 -1.14 4.44 -11.74
C ALA A 26 -2.55 3.88 -12.00
N LYS A 27 -2.96 2.91 -11.18
CA LYS A 27 -4.19 2.08 -11.27
C LYS A 27 -4.16 1.00 -12.35
N GLN A 28 -3.27 1.02 -13.32
CA GLN A 28 -3.24 -0.02 -14.36
C GLN A 28 -2.62 -1.30 -13.81
N ASN A 29 -3.29 -2.44 -14.01
CA ASN A 29 -2.75 -3.75 -13.64
C ASN A 29 -1.91 -4.37 -14.77
N VAL A 30 -2.45 -4.32 -15.99
CA VAL A 30 -1.77 -4.70 -17.24
C VAL A 30 -1.15 -3.45 -17.81
N ILE A 31 0.18 -3.42 -17.93
CA ILE A 31 0.91 -2.25 -18.41
C ILE A 31 1.30 -2.45 -19.86
N THR A 32 1.02 -1.46 -20.70
CA THR A 32 1.35 -1.49 -22.12
C THR A 32 2.23 -0.31 -22.52
N GLU A 33 3.02 -0.50 -23.58
CA GLU A 33 3.85 0.52 -24.19
C GLU A 33 3.75 0.52 -25.72
N ASP A 34 3.96 1.68 -26.33
CA ASP A 34 4.10 1.84 -27.78
C ASP A 34 5.43 1.22 -28.24
N VAL A 35 5.37 0.15 -29.02
CA VAL A 35 6.56 -0.39 -29.71
C VAL A 35 6.49 -0.15 -31.20
N ASN A 36 7.64 0.15 -31.80
CA ASN A 36 7.78 0.26 -33.24
C ASN A 36 7.95 -1.15 -33.84
N VAL A 37 6.99 -1.55 -34.67
CA VAL A 37 6.97 -2.88 -35.29
C VAL A 37 7.08 -2.74 -36.80
N GLU A 38 7.99 -3.50 -37.36
CA GLU A 38 8.18 -3.63 -38.79
C GLU A 38 7.08 -4.54 -39.36
N VAL A 39 6.18 -3.98 -40.19
CA VAL A 39 5.08 -4.72 -40.81
C VAL A 39 5.25 -4.67 -42.33
N TYR A 40 5.24 -5.85 -42.95
CA TYR A 40 5.23 -6.00 -44.39
C TYR A 40 3.82 -5.82 -44.93
N ASP A 41 3.63 -4.89 -45.85
CA ASP A 41 2.37 -4.66 -46.55
C ASP A 41 2.39 -5.40 -47.89
N GLU A 42 1.63 -6.50 -47.98
CA GLU A 42 1.57 -7.33 -49.19
C GLU A 42 1.03 -6.57 -50.41
N SER A 43 0.20 -5.53 -50.21
CA SER A 43 -0.40 -4.77 -51.30
C SER A 43 0.56 -3.77 -51.94
N THR A 44 1.44 -3.18 -51.13
CA THR A 44 2.46 -2.24 -51.60
C THR A 44 3.83 -2.87 -51.78
N GLN A 45 4.00 -4.13 -51.32
CA GLN A 45 5.27 -4.84 -51.20
C GLN A 45 6.34 -4.06 -50.43
N GLN A 46 5.92 -3.16 -49.55
CA GLN A 46 6.80 -2.32 -48.75
C GLN A 46 6.70 -2.67 -47.28
N THR A 47 7.83 -2.54 -46.61
CA THR A 47 7.89 -2.51 -45.17
C THR A 47 7.53 -1.12 -44.65
N ARG A 48 6.67 -1.06 -43.64
CA ARG A 48 6.46 0.16 -42.85
C ARG A 48 6.63 -0.10 -41.36
N ILE A 49 7.10 0.91 -40.64
CA ILE A 49 7.09 0.92 -39.18
C ILE A 49 5.72 1.40 -38.73
N VAL A 50 5.02 0.56 -37.98
CA VAL A 50 3.78 0.94 -37.30
C VAL A 50 4.00 0.91 -35.80
N LYS A 51 3.37 1.86 -35.09
CA LYS A 51 3.28 1.78 -33.63
C LYS A 51 2.23 0.73 -33.28
N GLN A 52 2.61 -0.20 -32.41
CA GLN A 52 1.72 -1.19 -31.83
C GLN A 52 1.83 -1.10 -30.32
N GLU A 53 0.67 -1.08 -29.64
CA GLU A 53 0.62 -1.20 -28.19
C GLU A 53 0.88 -2.66 -27.79
N ARG A 54 1.88 -2.90 -26.94
CA ARG A 54 2.21 -4.23 -26.41
C ARG A 54 2.38 -4.19 -24.90
N GLU A 55 2.02 -5.27 -24.24
CA GLU A 55 2.30 -5.45 -22.82
C GLU A 55 3.81 -5.38 -22.57
N VAL A 56 4.21 -4.70 -21.51
CA VAL A 56 5.61 -4.62 -21.09
C VAL A 56 6.11 -6.01 -20.70
N ALA A 57 7.44 -6.18 -20.64
CA ALA A 57 8.02 -7.42 -20.17
C ALA A 57 7.47 -7.79 -18.79
N ALA A 58 7.16 -9.08 -18.60
CA ALA A 58 6.64 -9.59 -17.35
C ALA A 58 7.70 -10.36 -16.56
N ASP A 59 7.58 -10.35 -15.24
CA ASP A 59 8.36 -11.16 -14.32
C ASP A 59 7.99 -12.64 -14.43
N ASN A 60 8.70 -13.50 -13.68
CA ASN A 60 8.45 -14.94 -13.65
C ASN A 60 7.03 -15.33 -13.14
N PHE A 61 6.26 -14.36 -12.63
CA PHE A 61 4.91 -14.53 -12.13
C PHE A 61 3.86 -13.76 -12.97
N GLY A 62 4.24 -13.15 -14.10
CA GLY A 62 3.32 -12.43 -14.98
C GLY A 62 2.96 -11.01 -14.53
N ASN A 63 3.65 -10.43 -13.53
CA ASN A 63 3.52 -9.01 -13.23
C ASN A 63 4.46 -8.20 -14.11
N ALA A 64 4.21 -6.89 -14.32
CA ALA A 64 5.15 -6.05 -15.06
C ALA A 64 6.57 -6.13 -14.46
N GLU A 65 7.61 -6.24 -15.26
CA GLU A 65 9.01 -6.40 -14.81
C GLU A 65 9.61 -5.04 -14.41
N GLY A 66 10.30 -5.00 -13.27
CA GLY A 66 10.97 -3.79 -12.76
C GLY A 66 10.08 -2.84 -11.96
N ASN A 67 10.68 -1.88 -11.26
CA ASN A 67 10.01 -1.01 -10.28
C ASN A 67 9.43 0.29 -10.88
N GLN A 68 9.76 0.61 -12.13
CA GLN A 68 9.22 1.74 -12.89
C GLN A 68 7.71 1.62 -13.16
N TYR A 69 7.13 0.44 -12.91
CA TYR A 69 5.70 0.16 -13.03
C TYR A 69 5.00 0.00 -11.66
N ASP A 70 5.68 0.33 -10.56
CA ASP A 70 5.04 0.45 -9.25
C ASP A 70 4.10 1.68 -9.23
N LEU A 71 3.30 1.84 -8.18
CA LEU A 71 2.47 3.03 -8.00
C LEU A 71 3.32 4.30 -7.93
N ALA A 72 4.38 4.29 -7.10
CA ALA A 72 5.23 5.43 -6.87
C ALA A 72 6.62 5.29 -7.52
N VAL A 73 7.17 6.44 -7.93
CA VAL A 73 8.56 6.53 -8.37
C VAL A 73 9.51 6.23 -7.20
N ASP A 74 10.72 5.78 -7.51
CA ASP A 74 11.75 5.56 -6.50
C ASP A 74 12.15 6.89 -5.83
N GLY A 75 12.44 6.84 -4.54
CA GLY A 75 12.78 8.04 -3.76
C GLY A 75 11.62 9.04 -3.54
N ALA A 76 10.41 8.75 -4.03
CA ALA A 76 9.24 9.64 -3.93
C ALA A 76 8.99 10.17 -2.50
N PHE A 77 9.32 9.36 -1.49
CA PHE A 77 9.03 9.64 -0.10
C PHE A 77 10.30 9.78 0.75
N GLU A 78 11.39 10.26 0.17
CA GLU A 78 12.59 10.61 0.95
C GLU A 78 12.23 11.54 2.13
N GLY A 79 12.83 11.28 3.29
CA GLY A 79 12.51 11.97 4.54
C GLY A 79 11.25 11.44 5.27
N GLN A 80 10.47 10.54 4.66
CA GLN A 80 9.28 9.99 5.31
C GLN A 80 9.62 8.85 6.25
N THR A 81 8.95 8.84 7.40
CA THR A 81 9.07 7.76 8.38
C THR A 81 7.77 6.98 8.50
N ILE A 82 7.89 5.66 8.41
CA ILE A 82 6.82 4.71 8.72
C ILE A 82 7.04 4.21 10.14
N ALA A 83 6.10 4.46 11.04
CA ALA A 83 6.09 3.86 12.36
C ALA A 83 5.53 2.43 12.27
N VAL A 84 6.22 1.45 12.86
CA VAL A 84 5.83 0.03 12.82
C VAL A 84 5.76 -0.54 14.24
N LEU A 85 4.56 -0.95 14.65
CA LEU A 85 4.35 -1.84 15.79
C LEU A 85 4.53 -3.27 15.29
N HIS A 86 5.76 -3.79 15.39
CA HIS A 86 6.13 -5.14 14.95
C HIS A 86 5.92 -6.13 16.11
N LEU A 87 4.67 -6.48 16.38
CA LEU A 87 4.28 -7.21 17.59
C LEU A 87 4.50 -8.73 17.49
N TYR A 88 4.77 -9.25 16.29
CA TYR A 88 5.12 -10.65 16.06
C TYR A 88 6.48 -10.75 15.38
N THR A 89 7.46 -11.34 16.05
CA THR A 89 8.81 -11.61 15.50
C THR A 89 9.12 -13.11 15.47
N GLY A 90 8.07 -13.94 15.41
CA GLY A 90 8.22 -15.39 15.33
C GLY A 90 8.85 -15.81 14.00
N GLU A 91 9.32 -17.06 13.93
CA GLU A 91 9.71 -17.70 12.67
C GLU A 91 10.82 -16.95 11.89
N GLY A 92 11.60 -16.14 12.61
CA GLY A 92 12.67 -15.33 12.03
C GLY A 92 12.19 -14.04 11.35
N PHE A 93 10.95 -13.60 11.57
CA PHE A 93 10.46 -12.35 11.00
C PHE A 93 11.18 -11.15 11.61
N ASP A 94 12.15 -10.62 10.87
CA ASP A 94 12.98 -9.48 11.27
C ASP A 94 12.62 -8.17 10.54
N PHE A 95 11.65 -8.22 9.62
CA PHE A 95 11.16 -7.13 8.78
C PHE A 95 12.25 -6.49 7.90
N SER A 96 13.34 -7.21 7.60
CA SER A 96 14.41 -6.75 6.70
C SER A 96 13.92 -6.56 5.26
N LEU A 97 13.15 -7.52 4.74
CA LEU A 97 12.65 -7.52 3.36
C LEU A 97 11.66 -6.37 3.09
N PRO A 98 10.62 -6.14 3.91
CA PRO A 98 9.78 -4.95 3.77
C PRO A 98 10.58 -3.65 3.90
N ASN A 99 11.53 -3.58 4.85
CA ASN A 99 12.35 -2.38 5.04
C ASN A 99 13.18 -2.02 3.80
N MET A 100 13.76 -3.02 3.11
CA MET A 100 14.48 -2.79 1.85
C MET A 100 13.56 -2.26 0.75
N ALA A 101 12.37 -2.85 0.59
CA ALA A 101 11.41 -2.43 -0.43
C ALA A 101 10.86 -1.03 -0.19
N LEU A 102 10.59 -0.68 1.08
CA LEU A 102 10.13 0.65 1.48
C LEU A 102 11.22 1.71 1.27
N LYS A 103 12.49 1.37 1.56
CA LYS A 103 13.64 2.25 1.34
C LYS A 103 13.81 2.63 -0.13
N GLU A 104 13.51 1.73 -1.06
CA GLU A 104 13.56 2.02 -2.50
C GLU A 104 12.61 3.18 -2.89
N LYS A 105 11.49 3.32 -2.19
CA LYS A 105 10.54 4.43 -2.37
C LYS A 105 10.85 5.65 -1.51
N GLY A 106 11.98 5.67 -0.82
CA GLY A 106 12.45 6.78 0.02
C GLY A 106 12.03 6.72 1.48
N PHE A 107 11.22 5.74 1.89
CA PHE A 107 10.79 5.63 3.28
C PHE A 107 11.93 5.17 4.21
N SER A 108 11.99 5.77 5.38
CA SER A 108 12.62 5.21 6.56
C SER A 108 11.59 4.50 7.44
N VAL A 109 12.05 3.59 8.30
CA VAL A 109 11.19 2.78 9.16
C VAL A 109 11.66 2.89 10.60
N TYR A 110 10.74 3.23 11.51
CA TYR A 110 10.96 3.21 12.96
C TYR A 110 10.10 2.12 13.60
N ARG A 111 10.71 1.21 14.37
CA ARG A 111 10.02 0.00 14.86
C ARG A 111 10.09 -0.18 16.36
N TRP A 112 9.01 -0.68 16.92
CA TRP A 112 8.99 -1.33 18.23
C TRP A 112 8.78 -2.83 18.06
N LEU A 113 9.63 -3.63 18.69
CA LEU A 113 9.66 -5.08 18.54
C LEU A 113 8.95 -5.73 19.72
N ASN A 114 8.08 -6.69 19.41
CA ASN A 114 7.36 -7.55 20.35
C ASN A 114 6.41 -6.86 21.34
N ASN A 115 6.62 -5.61 21.72
CA ASN A 115 5.73 -4.85 22.59
C ASN A 115 5.59 -3.43 22.07
N PRO A 116 4.40 -2.81 22.22
CA PRO A 116 4.25 -1.40 21.95
C PRO A 116 5.06 -0.57 22.96
N PRO A 117 5.42 0.69 22.61
CA PRO A 117 5.92 1.65 23.60
C PRO A 117 4.79 2.07 24.55
N SER A 118 5.00 3.08 25.41
CA SER A 118 3.86 3.71 26.10
C SER A 118 2.97 4.48 25.11
N PRO A 119 1.69 4.75 25.43
CA PRO A 119 0.82 5.57 24.58
C PRO A 119 1.42 6.95 24.27
N GLU A 120 2.08 7.59 25.23
CA GLU A 120 2.70 8.92 25.06
C GLU A 120 3.90 8.86 24.11
N ALA A 121 4.71 7.81 24.22
CA ALA A 121 5.82 7.58 23.31
C ALA A 121 5.34 7.22 21.90
N LEU A 122 4.22 6.48 21.78
CA LEU A 122 3.57 6.23 20.50
C LEU A 122 3.07 7.54 19.88
N ASP A 123 2.32 8.38 20.60
CA ASP A 123 1.81 9.66 20.10
C ASP A 123 2.96 10.57 19.61
N SER A 124 4.05 10.63 20.39
CA SER A 124 5.25 11.42 20.05
C SER A 124 5.93 10.94 18.76
N ALA A 125 6.00 9.63 18.53
CA ALA A 125 6.58 9.07 17.33
C ALA A 125 5.64 9.19 16.12
N LEU A 126 4.33 9.01 16.33
CA LEU A 126 3.32 9.18 15.29
C LEU A 126 3.26 10.61 14.78
N ALA A 127 3.47 11.61 15.64
CA ALA A 127 3.55 13.02 15.23
C ALA A 127 4.64 13.27 14.17
N LYS A 128 5.68 12.43 14.12
CA LYS A 128 6.81 12.52 13.17
C LYS A 128 6.73 11.49 12.04
N SER A 129 5.63 10.75 11.94
CA SER A 129 5.46 9.65 11.00
C SER A 129 4.40 9.96 9.96
N CYS A 130 4.60 9.48 8.73
CA CYS A 130 3.64 9.64 7.65
C CYS A 130 2.50 8.61 7.71
N GLN A 131 2.78 7.43 8.28
CA GLN A 131 1.81 6.37 8.48
C GLN A 131 2.21 5.44 9.64
N LEU A 132 1.25 4.65 10.12
CA LEU A 132 1.42 3.63 11.16
C LEU A 132 1.10 2.23 10.61
N TRP A 133 2.00 1.27 10.81
CA TRP A 133 1.78 -0.14 10.52
C TRP A 133 1.69 -0.95 11.81
N ILE A 134 0.71 -1.83 11.91
CA ILE A 134 0.46 -2.70 13.06
C ILE A 134 0.53 -4.13 12.58
N ILE A 135 1.59 -4.84 12.95
CA ILE A 135 1.73 -6.27 12.69
C ILE A 135 1.32 -6.99 13.96
N SER A 136 0.13 -7.56 13.93
CA SER A 136 -0.51 -8.18 15.07
C SER A 136 0.22 -9.44 15.55
N SER A 137 -0.07 -9.81 16.81
CA SER A 137 0.43 -11.04 17.44
C SER A 137 -0.73 -11.94 17.87
N SER A 138 -0.39 -13.05 18.52
CA SER A 138 -1.35 -14.04 19.04
C SER A 138 -2.12 -13.58 20.28
N VAL A 139 -1.63 -12.54 20.94
CA VAL A 139 -2.21 -11.95 22.14
C VAL A 139 -2.29 -10.44 21.96
N ARG A 140 -3.35 -9.82 22.48
CA ARG A 140 -3.51 -8.36 22.43
C ARG A 140 -2.46 -7.71 23.34
N LYS A 141 -1.64 -6.82 22.77
CA LYS A 141 -0.62 -6.05 23.48
C LYS A 141 -1.00 -4.57 23.60
N LEU A 142 -1.85 -4.07 22.71
CA LEU A 142 -2.37 -2.70 22.76
C LEU A 142 -3.53 -2.59 23.77
N ASN A 143 -3.59 -1.46 24.45
CA ASN A 143 -4.66 -1.13 25.38
C ASN A 143 -5.48 0.06 24.85
N GLU A 144 -6.48 0.49 25.63
CA GLU A 144 -7.40 1.55 25.22
C GLU A 144 -6.72 2.90 24.98
N GLU A 145 -5.70 3.24 25.76
CA GLU A 145 -4.96 4.49 25.59
C GLU A 145 -4.15 4.48 24.28
N HIS A 146 -3.58 3.33 23.89
CA HIS A 146 -2.99 3.19 22.55
C HIS A 146 -4.05 3.35 21.46
N ALA A 147 -5.23 2.74 21.62
CA ALA A 147 -6.30 2.84 20.63
C ALA A 147 -6.78 4.30 20.43
N LYS A 148 -6.85 5.09 21.52
CA LYS A 148 -7.16 6.53 21.46
C LYS A 148 -6.10 7.31 20.68
N VAL A 149 -4.81 7.04 20.93
CA VAL A 149 -3.70 7.66 20.20
C VAL A 149 -3.76 7.31 18.70
N ILE A 150 -3.96 6.04 18.38
CA ILE A 150 -4.09 5.56 16.99
C ILE A 150 -5.31 6.17 16.30
N LYS A 151 -6.44 6.27 17.01
CA LYS A 151 -7.65 6.90 16.48
C LYS A 151 -7.45 8.39 16.21
N LYS A 152 -6.83 9.14 17.13
CA LYS A 152 -6.45 10.54 16.91
C LYS A 152 -5.57 10.69 15.66
N TYR A 153 -4.59 9.80 15.50
CA TYR A 153 -3.70 9.79 14.34
C TYR A 153 -4.46 9.50 13.04
N PHE A 154 -5.29 8.46 13.01
CA PHE A 154 -6.14 8.10 11.87
C PHE A 154 -7.15 9.20 11.51
N ASP A 155 -7.81 9.79 12.51
CA ASP A 155 -8.78 10.87 12.32
C ASP A 155 -8.14 12.16 11.81
N SER A 156 -6.83 12.35 11.98
CA SER A 156 -6.07 13.45 11.35
C SER A 156 -5.90 13.27 9.83
N GLY A 157 -6.20 12.08 9.30
CA GLY A 157 -6.09 11.72 7.89
C GLY A 157 -4.85 10.91 7.51
N LYS A 158 -3.95 10.66 8.48
CA LYS A 158 -2.73 9.85 8.26
C LYS A 158 -3.07 8.36 8.12
N GLY A 159 -2.31 7.66 7.30
CA GLY A 159 -2.58 6.28 6.93
C GLY A 159 -2.31 5.28 8.07
N VAL A 160 -3.17 4.27 8.20
CA VAL A 160 -2.96 3.13 9.10
C VAL A 160 -2.99 1.83 8.28
N TYR A 161 -2.02 0.94 8.50
CA TYR A 161 -1.99 -0.41 7.94
C TYR A 161 -2.09 -1.43 9.06
N ILE A 162 -3.18 -2.17 9.11
CA ILE A 162 -3.41 -3.27 10.05
C ILE A 162 -3.15 -4.60 9.36
N TRP A 163 -2.17 -5.33 9.88
CA TRP A 163 -1.81 -6.67 9.46
C TRP A 163 -2.18 -7.68 10.55
N GLY A 164 -3.05 -8.61 10.21
CA GLY A 164 -3.25 -9.85 10.94
C GLY A 164 -2.82 -11.06 10.12
N ASP A 165 -2.96 -12.22 10.73
CA ASP A 165 -2.87 -13.52 10.07
C ASP A 165 -3.92 -14.43 10.70
N ASN A 166 -3.98 -15.71 10.33
CA ASN A 166 -4.84 -16.72 10.91
C ASN A 166 -4.91 -16.70 12.45
N LEU A 167 -6.00 -17.23 13.01
CA LEU A 167 -6.12 -17.42 14.46
C LEU A 167 -4.86 -18.15 15.02
N PRO A 168 -4.21 -17.64 16.08
CA PRO A 168 -4.59 -16.50 16.93
C PRO A 168 -4.04 -15.11 16.55
N TYR A 169 -3.34 -14.97 15.42
CA TYR A 169 -2.43 -13.86 15.12
C TYR A 169 -3.06 -12.53 14.67
N TYR A 170 -4.36 -12.34 14.86
CA TYR A 170 -5.07 -11.08 14.61
C TYR A 170 -5.55 -10.37 15.88
N ALA A 171 -4.97 -10.68 17.06
CA ALA A 171 -5.47 -10.15 18.33
C ALA A 171 -5.46 -8.61 18.41
N ASP A 172 -4.33 -7.96 18.09
CA ASP A 172 -4.23 -6.49 18.04
C ASP A 172 -4.88 -5.93 16.78
N ALA A 173 -4.82 -6.67 15.66
CA ALA A 173 -5.44 -6.27 14.41
C ALA A 173 -6.96 -6.09 14.56
N ASN A 174 -7.65 -7.08 15.15
CA ASN A 174 -9.08 -6.99 15.45
C ASN A 174 -9.39 -5.88 16.43
N TYR A 175 -8.61 -5.77 17.50
CA TYR A 175 -8.85 -4.76 18.51
C TYR A 175 -8.84 -3.34 17.92
N ILE A 176 -7.84 -3.03 17.08
CA ILE A 176 -7.73 -1.70 16.47
C ILE A 176 -8.71 -1.53 15.30
N ALA A 177 -8.91 -2.52 14.43
CA ALA A 177 -9.87 -2.43 13.33
C ALA A 177 -11.30 -2.20 13.85
N GLU A 178 -11.67 -2.86 14.96
CA GLU A 178 -12.98 -2.71 15.60
C GLU A 178 -13.11 -1.32 16.23
N TYR A 179 -12.05 -0.82 16.87
CA TYR A 179 -12.03 0.51 17.47
C TYR A 179 -12.11 1.65 16.45
N LEU A 180 -11.47 1.49 15.28
CA LEU A 180 -11.42 2.53 14.25
C LEU A 180 -12.67 2.58 13.38
N ILE A 181 -13.14 1.41 12.91
CA ILE A 181 -14.20 1.32 11.89
C ILE A 181 -15.23 0.21 12.17
N GLY A 182 -15.20 -0.44 13.33
CA GLY A 182 -16.15 -1.52 13.65
C GLY A 182 -15.97 -2.79 12.80
N ASN A 183 -14.75 -3.05 12.30
CA ASN A 183 -14.43 -4.22 11.49
C ASN A 183 -13.51 -5.21 12.22
N LYS A 184 -13.49 -6.46 11.78
CA LYS A 184 -12.63 -7.52 12.32
C LYS A 184 -12.34 -8.57 11.26
N MET A 185 -11.35 -9.41 11.52
CA MET A 185 -11.05 -10.61 10.77
C MET A 185 -11.25 -11.88 11.60
N GLU A 186 -11.46 -13.01 10.93
CA GLU A 186 -11.67 -14.31 11.53
C GLU A 186 -11.06 -15.44 10.68
N GLY A 187 -11.05 -16.65 11.23
CA GLY A 187 -10.63 -17.85 10.51
C GLY A 187 -9.19 -18.27 10.77
N ASN A 188 -8.89 -19.50 10.33
CA ASN A 188 -7.57 -20.10 10.38
C ASN A 188 -7.33 -20.86 9.08
N ILE A 189 -7.11 -20.11 7.99
CA ILE A 189 -7.17 -20.64 6.64
C ILE A 189 -5.75 -20.82 6.11
N MET A 190 -5.47 -22.01 5.58
CA MET A 190 -4.26 -22.22 4.79
C MET A 190 -4.42 -21.47 3.46
N GLY A 191 -3.48 -20.57 3.20
CA GLY A 191 -3.33 -19.95 1.89
C GLY A 191 -2.30 -20.71 1.08
N ASP A 192 -1.14 -20.09 0.90
CA ASP A 192 0.00 -20.54 0.13
C ASP A 192 -0.28 -20.69 -1.37
N GLN A 193 -1.10 -19.79 -1.93
CA GLN A 193 -1.41 -19.73 -3.35
C GLN A 193 -1.09 -18.36 -3.95
N THR A 194 -0.97 -18.34 -5.27
CA THR A 194 -0.95 -17.11 -6.06
C THR A 194 -2.30 -16.92 -6.71
N VAL A 195 -2.89 -15.73 -6.56
CA VAL A 195 -4.16 -15.37 -7.19
C VAL A 195 -3.93 -14.31 -8.26
N GLY A 196 -4.63 -14.44 -9.40
CA GLY A 196 -4.54 -13.48 -10.50
C GLY A 196 -5.52 -12.32 -10.36
N LEU A 197 -5.73 -11.56 -11.44
CA LEU A 197 -6.78 -10.54 -11.51
C LEU A 197 -8.17 -11.17 -11.30
N LEU A 198 -9.01 -10.49 -10.52
CA LEU A 198 -10.41 -10.85 -10.37
C LEU A 198 -11.12 -10.64 -11.71
N ARG A 199 -11.70 -11.72 -12.25
CA ARG A 199 -12.49 -11.73 -13.49
C ARG A 199 -13.95 -12.00 -13.18
N ASP A 200 -14.83 -11.63 -14.11
CA ASP A 200 -16.26 -11.89 -13.99
C ASP A 200 -16.54 -13.37 -13.69
N GLY A 201 -17.34 -13.62 -12.65
CA GLY A 201 -17.67 -14.97 -12.18
C GLY A 201 -16.61 -15.65 -11.30
N SER A 202 -15.41 -15.07 -11.14
CA SER A 202 -14.42 -15.54 -10.18
C SER A 202 -14.77 -15.10 -8.75
N LYS A 203 -14.43 -15.96 -7.78
CA LYS A 203 -14.50 -15.62 -6.35
C LYS A 203 -13.15 -15.19 -5.77
N SER A 204 -12.06 -15.40 -6.51
CA SER A 204 -10.67 -15.20 -6.08
C SER A 204 -9.97 -14.24 -7.02
N GLY A 205 -9.10 -13.40 -6.47
CA GLY A 205 -8.23 -12.52 -7.25
C GLY A 205 -8.07 -11.12 -6.70
N ILE A 206 -7.24 -10.36 -7.39
CA ILE A 206 -6.94 -8.95 -7.13
C ILE A 206 -8.01 -8.08 -7.78
N MET A 207 -8.58 -7.15 -7.04
CA MET A 207 -9.49 -6.15 -7.60
C MET A 207 -8.73 -5.25 -8.58
N PRO A 208 -9.18 -5.14 -9.85
CA PRO A 208 -8.48 -4.31 -10.82
C PRO A 208 -8.71 -2.81 -10.55
N ASN A 209 -7.85 -1.97 -11.11
CA ASN A 209 -8.01 -0.51 -11.18
C ASN A 209 -7.94 0.25 -9.83
N HIS A 210 -7.40 -0.38 -8.78
CA HIS A 210 -7.08 0.32 -7.53
C HIS A 210 -5.62 0.81 -7.55
N LEU A 211 -5.32 1.93 -6.87
CA LEU A 211 -3.94 2.46 -6.82
C LEU A 211 -2.94 1.45 -6.24
N ILE A 212 -3.35 0.76 -5.17
CA ILE A 212 -2.57 -0.31 -4.52
C ILE A 212 -2.22 -1.44 -5.51
N THR A 213 -3.07 -1.69 -6.51
CA THR A 213 -2.92 -2.81 -7.44
C THR A 213 -2.17 -2.44 -8.72
N THR A 214 -1.62 -1.22 -8.81
CA THR A 214 -0.81 -0.77 -9.95
C THR A 214 0.30 -1.77 -10.26
N GLY A 215 0.41 -2.19 -11.53
CA GLY A 215 1.38 -3.16 -12.03
C GLY A 215 1.20 -4.60 -11.54
N LEU A 216 0.16 -4.90 -10.74
CA LEU A 216 -0.07 -6.25 -10.22
C LEU A 216 -1.09 -7.00 -11.06
N GLN A 217 -0.69 -8.15 -11.60
CA GLN A 217 -1.58 -9.12 -12.22
C GLN A 217 -1.73 -10.39 -11.39
N ASN A 218 -0.71 -10.73 -10.59
CA ASN A 218 -0.66 -11.90 -9.73
C ASN A 218 -0.07 -11.54 -8.36
N ILE A 219 -0.68 -12.03 -7.30
CA ILE A 219 -0.22 -11.82 -5.93
C ILE A 219 -0.23 -13.09 -5.10
N TYR A 220 0.81 -13.26 -4.30
CA TYR A 220 0.88 -14.29 -3.27
C TYR A 220 0.06 -13.90 -2.04
N GLU A 221 -0.82 -14.79 -1.58
CA GLU A 221 -1.77 -14.47 -0.50
C GLU A 221 -1.20 -14.58 0.93
N GLY A 222 0.00 -15.15 1.10
CA GLY A 222 0.55 -15.53 2.40
C GLY A 222 0.39 -17.04 2.64
N ILE A 223 1.16 -17.61 3.58
CA ILE A 223 1.10 -19.05 3.90
C ILE A 223 -0.21 -19.39 4.60
N THR A 224 -0.59 -18.53 5.53
CA THR A 224 -1.86 -18.57 6.24
C THR A 224 -2.53 -17.22 6.08
N ILE A 225 -3.86 -17.22 6.18
CA ILE A 225 -4.69 -16.03 6.03
C ILE A 225 -5.87 -16.05 7.00
N ALA A 226 -6.35 -14.85 7.31
CA ALA A 226 -7.64 -14.57 7.93
C ALA A 226 -8.59 -13.91 6.93
N THR A 227 -9.88 -14.04 7.19
CA THR A 227 -10.96 -13.44 6.41
C THR A 227 -11.43 -12.16 7.08
N ILE A 228 -11.38 -11.05 6.36
CA ILE A 228 -11.93 -9.77 6.80
C ILE A 228 -13.46 -9.82 6.68
N ALA A 229 -14.16 -9.41 7.75
CA ALA A 229 -15.61 -9.32 7.74
C ALA A 229 -16.08 -8.28 6.72
N THR A 230 -17.18 -8.58 6.03
CA THR A 230 -17.78 -7.62 5.10
C THR A 230 -18.19 -6.32 5.81
N HIS A 231 -17.95 -5.20 5.15
CA HIS A 231 -18.26 -3.88 5.69
C HIS A 231 -18.58 -2.91 4.55
N SER A 232 -19.64 -2.12 4.70
CA SER A 232 -20.13 -1.24 3.62
C SER A 232 -19.15 -0.14 3.20
N GLU A 233 -18.20 0.21 4.07
CA GLU A 233 -17.19 1.24 3.81
C GLU A 233 -15.83 0.67 3.41
N LEU A 234 -15.73 -0.66 3.26
CA LEU A 234 -14.51 -1.32 2.81
C LEU A 234 -14.61 -1.66 1.32
N THR A 235 -13.60 -1.24 0.58
CA THR A 235 -13.36 -1.64 -0.80
C THR A 235 -12.47 -2.89 -0.79
N PRO A 236 -12.93 -4.03 -1.32
CA PRO A 236 -12.09 -5.20 -1.48
C PRO A 236 -10.83 -4.91 -2.31
N ILE A 237 -9.70 -5.52 -1.97
CA ILE A 237 -8.45 -5.39 -2.73
C ILE A 237 -7.96 -6.78 -3.19
N ILE A 238 -7.97 -7.76 -2.29
CA ILE A 238 -7.56 -9.14 -2.60
C ILE A 238 -8.57 -10.11 -2.01
N TYR A 239 -9.12 -10.96 -2.87
CA TYR A 239 -9.78 -12.20 -2.48
C TYR A 239 -8.79 -13.35 -2.61
N GLY A 240 -8.66 -14.13 -1.55
CA GLY A 240 -7.80 -15.31 -1.53
C GLY A 240 -8.34 -16.44 -2.42
N SER A 241 -7.53 -17.48 -2.57
CA SER A 241 -7.78 -18.65 -3.42
C SER A 241 -9.07 -19.39 -3.07
N GLN A 242 -9.51 -19.33 -1.81
CA GLN A 242 -10.78 -19.89 -1.34
C GLN A 242 -11.97 -18.92 -1.45
N GLY A 243 -11.75 -17.73 -2.01
CA GLY A 243 -12.74 -16.68 -2.23
C GLY A 243 -13.07 -15.82 -1.02
N ASN A 244 -12.30 -15.94 0.06
CA ASN A 244 -12.40 -15.10 1.24
C ASN A 244 -11.74 -13.73 1.01
N LEU A 245 -12.29 -12.67 1.63
CA LEU A 245 -11.70 -11.34 1.58
C LEU A 245 -10.45 -11.30 2.47
N VAL A 246 -9.27 -11.15 1.87
CA VAL A 246 -7.98 -11.15 2.58
C VAL A 246 -7.47 -9.75 2.83
N THR A 247 -7.70 -8.84 1.88
CA THR A 247 -7.26 -7.44 1.98
C THR A 247 -8.39 -6.52 1.59
N ALA A 248 -8.63 -5.48 2.39
CA ALA A 248 -9.61 -4.45 2.11
C ALA A 248 -9.12 -3.05 2.50
N ALA A 249 -9.45 -2.06 1.68
CA ALA A 249 -9.11 -0.67 1.89
C ALA A 249 -10.33 0.13 2.38
N TYR A 250 -10.09 1.04 3.31
CA TYR A 250 -11.02 2.09 3.72
C TYR A 250 -10.51 3.42 3.19
N GLU A 251 -11.35 4.16 2.47
CA GLU A 251 -11.03 5.51 2.02
C GLU A 251 -12.27 6.40 2.11
N LYS A 252 -12.37 7.18 3.19
CA LYS A 252 -13.51 8.07 3.43
C LYS A 252 -13.07 9.28 4.24
N GLU A 253 -13.62 10.46 3.91
CA GLU A 253 -13.33 11.72 4.62
C GLU A 253 -11.83 12.04 4.71
N GLY A 254 -11.09 11.67 3.65
CA GLY A 254 -9.64 11.87 3.56
C GLY A 254 -8.83 11.03 4.54
N LYS A 255 -9.39 9.95 5.09
CA LYS A 255 -8.70 8.95 5.92
C LYS A 255 -8.48 7.68 5.11
N ARG A 256 -7.28 7.09 5.20
CA ARG A 256 -6.92 5.85 4.52
C ARG A 256 -6.53 4.78 5.54
N LEU A 257 -7.14 3.61 5.44
CA LEU A 257 -6.79 2.42 6.24
C LEU A 257 -6.72 1.20 5.32
N LEU A 258 -5.75 0.33 5.56
CA LEU A 258 -5.65 -0.97 4.91
C LEU A 258 -5.71 -2.04 5.99
N ILE A 259 -6.57 -3.04 5.79
CA ILE A 259 -6.65 -4.23 6.62
C ILE A 259 -6.21 -5.40 5.76
N ASP A 260 -5.28 -6.21 6.25
CA ASP A 260 -4.74 -7.37 5.54
C ASP A 260 -4.61 -8.55 6.50
N GLY A 261 -5.20 -9.67 6.12
CA GLY A 261 -5.25 -10.89 6.91
C GLY A 261 -4.13 -11.89 6.61
N GLY A 262 -3.08 -11.54 5.85
CA GLY A 262 -2.03 -12.48 5.46
C GLY A 262 -0.61 -11.96 5.66
N PHE A 263 -0.24 -11.56 6.89
CA PHE A 263 1.08 -10.96 7.16
C PHE A 263 2.25 -11.88 6.87
N THR A 264 2.06 -13.22 6.81
CA THR A 264 3.14 -14.16 6.48
C THR A 264 3.83 -13.82 5.16
N ARG A 265 3.13 -13.16 4.22
CA ARG A 265 3.75 -12.65 2.97
C ARG A 265 4.89 -11.66 3.21
N LEU A 266 4.94 -11.00 4.38
CA LEU A 266 5.98 -10.03 4.70
C LEU A 266 7.35 -10.65 4.98
N PHE A 267 7.45 -11.97 5.17
CA PHE A 267 8.72 -12.63 5.50
C PHE A 267 8.86 -14.07 4.99
N ILE A 268 7.76 -14.74 4.67
CA ILE A 268 7.79 -16.07 4.05
C ILE A 268 7.49 -15.93 2.57
N LYS A 269 8.36 -16.52 1.73
CA LYS A 269 8.19 -16.52 0.27
C LYS A 269 8.03 -15.09 -0.32
N TRP A 270 8.74 -14.12 0.26
CA TRP A 270 8.71 -12.70 -0.12
C TRP A 270 8.88 -12.43 -1.62
N ASP A 271 9.77 -13.19 -2.27
CA ASP A 271 10.03 -13.06 -3.72
C ASP A 271 8.95 -13.70 -4.60
N THR A 272 7.84 -14.16 -4.02
CA THR A 272 6.69 -14.69 -4.77
C THR A 272 5.80 -13.56 -5.28
N ALA A 273 5.20 -13.81 -6.45
CA ALA A 273 4.21 -13.01 -7.16
C ALA A 273 3.77 -11.73 -6.43
N GLY A 274 4.28 -10.59 -6.90
CA GLY A 274 3.72 -9.26 -6.60
C GLY A 274 3.89 -8.73 -5.18
N THR A 275 4.40 -9.50 -4.21
CA THR A 275 4.46 -9.09 -2.80
C THR A 275 5.23 -7.79 -2.59
N VAL A 276 6.42 -7.69 -3.21
CA VAL A 276 7.29 -6.50 -3.09
C VAL A 276 6.58 -5.25 -3.61
N ARG A 277 6.01 -5.31 -4.82
CA ARG A 277 5.27 -4.21 -5.44
C ARG A 277 4.04 -3.84 -4.64
N TYR A 278 3.29 -4.83 -4.16
CA TYR A 278 2.12 -4.61 -3.31
C TYR A 278 2.45 -3.81 -2.05
N VAL A 279 3.51 -4.19 -1.33
CA VAL A 279 3.96 -3.48 -0.12
C VAL A 279 4.36 -2.04 -0.44
N LYS A 280 5.10 -1.82 -1.54
CA LYS A 280 5.48 -0.47 -2.01
C LYS A 280 4.26 0.37 -2.37
N ASN A 281 3.30 -0.18 -3.10
CA ASN A 281 2.10 0.51 -3.52
C ASN A 281 1.17 0.83 -2.34
N ALA A 282 1.02 -0.11 -1.40
CA ALA A 282 0.26 0.10 -0.18
C ALA A 282 0.84 1.24 0.65
N ALA A 283 2.17 1.28 0.82
CA ALA A 283 2.84 2.38 1.49
C ALA A 283 2.61 3.72 0.77
N ALA A 284 2.83 3.78 -0.54
CA ALA A 284 2.64 4.98 -1.34
C ALA A 284 1.20 5.52 -1.31
N TRP A 285 0.21 4.63 -1.25
CA TRP A 285 -1.20 5.01 -1.13
C TRP A 285 -1.53 5.54 0.27
N LEU A 286 -1.02 4.92 1.33
CA LEU A 286 -1.30 5.29 2.72
C LEU A 286 -0.73 6.66 3.13
N VAL A 287 0.32 7.15 2.46
CA VAL A 287 0.87 8.51 2.71
C VAL A 287 -0.18 9.61 2.53
N ASN A 288 -1.18 9.39 1.67
CA ASN A 288 -2.22 10.38 1.37
C ASN A 288 -1.61 11.70 0.88
N TYR A 289 -0.65 11.57 -0.03
CA TYR A 289 0.17 12.69 -0.53
C TYR A 289 -0.69 13.78 -1.17
N GLU A 290 -1.80 13.43 -1.81
CA GLU A 290 -2.73 14.38 -2.42
C GLU A 290 -3.36 15.33 -1.39
N ARG A 291 -3.42 14.93 -0.11
CA ARG A 291 -3.91 15.73 1.00
C ARG A 291 -2.79 16.50 1.69
N PHE A 292 -1.67 15.85 1.98
CA PHE A 292 -0.62 16.41 2.81
C PHE A 292 0.49 17.11 2.01
N GLY A 293 0.58 16.90 0.70
CA GLY A 293 1.58 17.49 -0.19
C GLY A 293 2.99 17.39 0.39
N ASP A 294 3.77 18.46 0.27
CA ASP A 294 5.13 18.50 0.80
C ASP A 294 5.20 18.65 2.33
N ALA A 295 4.07 18.83 3.04
CA ALA A 295 4.06 18.70 4.50
C ALA A 295 4.23 17.23 4.95
N VAL A 296 4.19 16.29 4.00
CA VAL A 296 4.78 14.97 4.13
C VAL A 296 6.30 15.15 4.27
N LEU A 297 6.96 15.76 3.27
CA LEU A 297 8.42 15.91 3.14
C LEU A 297 9.08 16.89 4.13
N ALA A 298 8.33 17.84 4.67
CA ALA A 298 8.86 18.91 5.51
C ALA A 298 8.75 18.55 7.00
N ASP A 299 9.88 18.11 7.56
CA ASP A 299 10.29 18.37 8.96
C ASP A 299 11.80 18.14 9.07
N GLU A 300 12.60 19.00 8.44
CA GLU A 300 13.97 19.23 8.89
C GLU A 300 13.90 20.17 10.11
N ASN A 301 14.11 19.61 11.31
CA ASN A 301 14.60 20.37 12.47
C ASN A 301 15.92 19.77 12.93
#